data_AF-A0AAJ4E099-F1
#
_entry.id   AF-A0AAJ4E099-F1
#
_cell.length_a   1.000
_cell.length_b   1.000
_cell.length_c   1.000
_cell.angle_alpha   90.00
_cell.angle_beta   90.00
_cell.angle_gamma   90.00
#
_symmetry.space_group_name_H-M   'P 1'
#
loop_
_entity.id
_entity.type
_entity.pdbx_description
1 polymer ?
#
loop_
_entity_poly.entity_id
_entity_poly.type
_entity_poly.pdbx_seq_one_letter_code
_entity_poly.pdbx_strand_id
1 'polypeptide(L)'
;MIAKLIKLAAVATLALGISSAWAAGVVHEGEVLDTMNGGGYTYVQIKESDKTFWVAGPQVEIKKGDKVVVQEQMWMNDFTSKTLDRTFDELLFVGRIDKK
;
A
#
# COMPACT_ATOMS: atom_id res chain seq x y z
N MET A 1 31.06 25.71 -54.47
CA MET A 1 30.02 25.23 -55.40
C MET A 1 29.67 23.79 -55.05
N ILE A 2 28.36 23.50 -55.02
CA ILE A 2 27.70 22.21 -55.17
C ILE A 2 27.68 21.20 -54.00
N ALA A 3 26.44 20.87 -53.68
CA ALA A 3 25.91 20.02 -52.64
C ALA A 3 26.17 18.52 -52.87
N LYS A 4 25.97 17.73 -51.81
CA LYS A 4 25.18 16.49 -51.89
C LYS A 4 24.68 16.07 -50.50
N LEU A 5 23.36 16.04 -50.36
CA LEU A 5 22.66 15.29 -49.33
C LEU A 5 22.88 13.79 -49.53
N ILE A 6 23.12 13.07 -48.44
CA ILE A 6 22.69 11.67 -48.30
C ILE A 6 22.04 11.56 -46.91
N LYS A 7 20.72 11.37 -46.91
CA LYS A 7 19.98 10.81 -45.79
C LYS A 7 20.27 9.30 -45.79
N LEU A 8 20.49 8.69 -44.62
CA LEU A 8 19.76 7.48 -44.20
C LEU A 8 20.16 7.03 -42.77
N ALA A 9 19.12 6.87 -41.95
CA ALA A 9 18.88 5.82 -40.96
C ALA A 9 19.99 5.39 -39.98
N ALA A 10 19.77 5.65 -38.69
CA ALA A 10 20.18 4.73 -37.63
C ALA A 10 19.23 4.85 -36.40
N VAL A 11 18.32 3.88 -36.33
CA VAL A 11 17.75 3.24 -35.12
C VAL A 11 17.16 4.16 -34.05
N ALA A 12 15.84 4.38 -34.14
CA ALA A 12 15.03 4.72 -32.97
C ALA A 12 15.01 3.51 -32.02
N THR A 13 15.75 3.60 -30.91
CA THR A 13 15.68 2.62 -29.82
C THR A 13 14.30 2.70 -29.16
N LEU A 14 13.43 1.72 -29.47
CA LEU A 14 12.27 1.40 -28.64
C LEU A 14 12.78 0.86 -27.29
N ALA A 15 12.78 1.70 -26.27
CA ALA A 15 12.83 1.28 -24.88
C ALA A 15 11.45 1.51 -24.24
N LEU A 16 10.47 0.71 -24.65
CA LEU A 16 9.18 0.59 -23.97
C LEU A 16 9.02 -0.87 -23.54
N GLY A 17 9.72 -1.24 -22.49
CA GLY A 17 9.63 -2.57 -21.92
C GLY A 17 10.13 -2.55 -20.49
N ILE A 18 9.37 -3.18 -19.60
CA ILE A 18 9.68 -3.51 -18.19
C ILE A 18 9.97 -2.34 -17.25
N SER A 19 8.91 -1.84 -16.62
CA SER A 19 8.91 -1.57 -15.17
C SER A 19 7.48 -1.56 -14.57
N SER A 20 6.59 -2.47 -15.00
CA SER A 20 5.28 -2.63 -14.33
C SER A 20 5.38 -3.37 -12.98
N ALA A 21 6.56 -3.86 -12.60
CA ALA A 21 6.79 -4.59 -11.36
C ALA A 21 6.94 -3.69 -10.10
N TRP A 22 6.98 -2.37 -10.27
CA TRP A 22 7.07 -1.42 -9.15
C TRP A 22 5.70 -0.96 -8.62
N ALA A 23 4.60 -1.45 -9.20
CA ALA A 23 3.25 -1.05 -8.80
C ALA A 23 2.59 -1.99 -7.78
N ALA A 24 3.22 -3.15 -7.48
CA ALA A 24 2.77 -4.01 -6.39
C ALA A 24 3.37 -3.47 -5.09
N GLY A 25 2.56 -2.80 -4.28
CA GLY A 25 2.96 -2.31 -2.96
C GLY A 25 3.49 -3.44 -2.07
N VAL A 26 4.25 -3.08 -1.04
CA VAL A 26 4.82 -4.03 -0.07
C VAL A 26 3.70 -4.86 0.56
N VAL A 27 3.91 -6.16 0.74
CA VAL A 27 2.95 -7.03 1.44
C VAL A 27 3.37 -7.14 2.89
N HIS A 28 2.43 -6.89 3.80
CA HIS A 28 2.61 -7.05 5.23
C HIS A 28 1.79 -8.22 5.76
N GLU A 29 2.37 -8.98 6.68
CA GLU A 29 1.70 -10.08 7.36
C GLU A 29 1.91 -10.00 8.88
N GLY A 30 0.84 -10.11 9.64
CA GLY A 30 0.94 -10.01 11.09
C GLY A 30 -0.25 -10.58 11.86
N GLU A 31 -0.06 -10.69 13.17
CA GLU A 31 -1.13 -11.03 14.12
C GLU A 31 -1.86 -9.76 14.57
N VAL A 32 -3.19 -9.81 14.59
CA VAL A 32 -4.04 -8.72 15.06
C VAL A 32 -3.96 -8.62 16.58
N LEU A 33 -3.38 -7.54 17.08
CA LEU A 33 -3.31 -7.24 18.52
C LEU A 33 -4.56 -6.53 19.04
N ASP A 34 -5.18 -5.71 18.19
CA ASP A 34 -6.38 -4.95 18.49
C ASP A 34 -7.15 -4.59 17.20
N THR A 35 -8.44 -4.33 17.31
CA THR A 35 -9.30 -4.02 16.17
C THR A 35 -10.51 -3.17 16.55
N MET A 36 -10.89 -2.24 15.68
CA MET A 36 -12.08 -1.40 15.84
C MET A 36 -12.65 -0.99 14.48
N ASN A 37 -13.96 -0.78 14.43
CA ASN A 37 -14.66 -0.30 13.24
C ASN A 37 -15.11 1.15 13.44
N GLY A 38 -14.98 1.97 12.39
CA GLY A 38 -15.43 3.36 12.42
C GLY A 38 -15.43 3.99 11.04
N GLY A 39 -16.44 4.81 10.73
CA GLY A 39 -16.48 5.58 9.47
C GLY A 39 -16.45 4.74 8.18
N GLY A 40 -16.89 3.47 8.23
CA GLY A 40 -16.85 2.54 7.09
C GLY A 40 -15.52 1.81 6.91
N TYR A 41 -14.60 1.94 7.86
CA TYR A 41 -13.30 1.27 7.87
C TYR A 41 -13.17 0.31 9.05
N THR A 42 -12.33 -0.70 8.87
CA THR A 42 -11.77 -1.50 9.96
C THR A 42 -10.34 -1.06 10.18
N TYR A 43 -10.03 -0.75 11.44
CA TYR A 43 -8.71 -0.39 11.92
C TYR A 43 -8.17 -1.58 12.69
N VAL A 44 -7.04 -2.13 12.25
CA VAL A 44 -6.37 -3.25 12.91
C VAL A 44 -4.95 -2.87 13.30
N GLN A 45 -4.59 -3.14 14.55
CA GLN A 45 -3.19 -3.08 14.96
C GLN A 45 -2.57 -4.45 14.69
N ILE A 46 -1.58 -4.50 13.82
CA ILE A 46 -0.90 -5.75 13.48
C ILE A 46 0.51 -5.78 14.06
N LYS A 47 0.91 -6.96 14.53
CA LYS A 47 2.29 -7.26 14.90
C LYS A 47 2.94 -8.04 13.76
N GLU A 48 3.85 -7.38 13.07
CA GLU A 48 4.68 -7.97 12.02
C GLU A 48 6.12 -8.07 12.54
N SER A 49 6.53 -9.27 12.94
CA SER A 49 7.85 -9.50 13.58
C SER A 49 8.05 -8.58 14.80
N ASP A 50 9.00 -7.64 14.72
CA ASP A 50 9.32 -6.66 15.76
C ASP A 50 8.61 -5.31 15.57
N LYS A 51 7.83 -5.14 14.51
CA LYS A 51 7.08 -3.93 14.21
C LYS A 51 5.63 -4.09 14.64
N THR A 52 5.04 -3.00 15.12
CA THR A 52 3.62 -2.93 15.44
C THR A 52 3.08 -1.61 14.94
N PHE A 53 2.09 -1.67 14.07
CA PHE A 53 1.52 -0.48 13.42
C PHE A 53 0.03 -0.68 13.17
N TRP A 54 -0.67 0.43 12.95
CA TRP A 54 -2.08 0.42 12.61
C TRP A 54 -2.27 0.34 11.10
N VAL A 55 -3.29 -0.41 10.69
CA VAL A 55 -3.74 -0.53 9.31
C VAL A 55 -5.22 -0.16 9.25
N ALA A 56 -5.62 0.62 8.25
CA ALA A 56 -7.02 0.93 7.96
C ALA A 56 -7.37 0.45 6.55
N GLY A 57 -8.45 -0.33 6.45
CA GLY A 57 -9.00 -0.79 5.17
C GLY A 57 -10.53 -0.78 5.18
N PRO A 58 -11.17 -1.10 4.04
CA PRO A 58 -12.63 -1.25 3.99
C PRO A 58 -13.12 -2.19 5.08
N GLN A 59 -14.31 -1.90 5.63
CA GLN A 59 -14.82 -2.63 6.78
C GLN A 59 -14.91 -4.15 6.52
N VAL A 60 -14.32 -4.95 7.41
CA VAL A 60 -14.25 -6.41 7.34
C VAL A 60 -14.34 -7.02 8.74
N GLU A 61 -14.84 -8.24 8.86
CA GLU A 61 -14.89 -8.95 10.13
C GLU A 61 -13.52 -9.55 10.48
N ILE A 62 -12.86 -8.94 11.47
CA ILE A 62 -11.55 -9.34 11.99
C ILE A 62 -11.60 -9.30 13.52
N LYS A 63 -10.94 -10.24 14.18
CA LYS A 63 -10.83 -10.29 15.65
C LYS A 63 -9.37 -10.35 16.11
N LYS A 64 -9.15 -9.98 17.36
CA LYS A 64 -7.87 -10.13 18.03
C LYS A 64 -7.38 -11.59 17.97
N GLY A 65 -6.09 -11.77 17.67
CA GLY A 65 -5.44 -13.06 17.48
C GLY A 65 -5.57 -13.63 16.06
N ASP A 66 -6.33 -13.01 15.16
CA ASP A 66 -6.35 -13.40 13.75
C ASP A 66 -5.00 -13.08 13.08
N LYS A 67 -4.61 -13.89 12.09
CA LYS A 67 -3.51 -13.56 11.18
C LYS A 67 -4.06 -12.89 9.94
N VAL A 68 -3.45 -11.79 9.53
CA VAL A 68 -3.89 -11.01 8.38
C VAL A 68 -2.74 -10.73 7.42
N VAL A 69 -3.10 -10.56 6.14
CA VAL A 69 -2.22 -10.08 5.08
C VAL A 69 -2.85 -8.83 4.48
N VAL A 70 -2.01 -7.83 4.24
CA VAL A 70 -2.42 -6.57 3.63
C VAL A 70 -1.40 -6.14 2.59
N GLN A 71 -1.86 -5.47 1.54
CA GLN A 71 -0.98 -4.85 0.56
C GLN A 71 -0.88 -3.35 0.86
N GLU A 72 0.33 -2.88 1.09
CA GLU A 72 0.67 -1.48 1.34
C GLU A 72 0.16 -0.61 0.18
N GLN A 73 -0.49 0.50 0.52
CA GLN A 73 -0.84 1.53 -0.45
C GLN A 73 -0.29 2.90 -0.03
N MET A 74 -0.63 3.36 1.17
CA MET A 74 -0.24 4.70 1.60
C MET A 74 -0.08 4.77 3.11
N TRP A 75 1.10 5.17 3.56
CA TRP A 75 1.34 5.54 4.95
C TRP A 75 0.87 6.96 5.22
N MET A 76 0.18 7.13 6.34
CA MET A 76 -0.27 8.42 6.85
C MET A 76 0.31 8.61 8.23
N ASN A 77 0.87 9.79 8.48
CA ASN A 77 1.30 10.21 9.81
C ASN A 77 0.26 11.16 10.41
N ASP A 78 0.13 11.15 11.73
CA ASP A 78 -0.78 12.03 12.49
C ASP A 78 -2.24 11.98 12.02
N PHE A 79 -2.70 10.81 11.57
CA PHE A 79 -4.04 10.65 11.02
C PHE A 79 -5.09 10.67 12.12
N THR A 80 -6.07 11.59 12.05
CA THR A 80 -7.17 11.66 13.01
C THR A 80 -8.46 11.09 12.45
N SER A 81 -8.95 10.00 13.06
CA SER A 81 -10.27 9.46 12.80
C SER A 81 -11.31 10.18 13.66
N LYS A 82 -12.17 10.98 13.03
CA LYS A 82 -13.26 11.68 13.72
C LYS A 82 -14.31 10.75 14.30
N THR A 83 -14.51 9.58 13.69
CA THR A 83 -15.54 8.62 14.13
C THR A 83 -15.09 7.79 15.33
N LEU A 84 -13.78 7.63 15.50
CA LEU A 84 -13.18 6.95 16.65
C LEU A 84 -12.69 7.91 17.74
N ASP A 85 -12.78 9.23 17.50
CA ASP A 85 -12.18 10.27 18.34
C ASP A 85 -10.73 9.94 18.73
N ARG A 86 -9.94 9.54 17.72
CA ARG A 86 -8.58 9.01 17.91
C ARG A 86 -7.63 9.52 16.83
N THR A 87 -6.42 9.86 17.26
CA THR A 87 -5.27 10.13 16.38
C THR A 87 -4.32 8.94 16.37
N PHE A 88 -3.81 8.62 15.19
CA PHE A 88 -2.81 7.58 14.94
C PHE A 88 -1.52 8.25 14.49
N ASP A 89 -0.44 8.04 15.23
CA ASP A 89 0.89 8.59 14.90
C ASP A 89 1.34 8.10 13.53
N GLU A 90 1.11 6.81 13.25
CA GLU A 90 1.35 6.17 11.95
C GLU A 90 0.19 5.19 11.64
N LEU A 91 -0.36 5.29 10.42
CA LEU A 91 -1.45 4.46 9.93
C LEU A 91 -1.22 4.09 8.47
N LEU A 92 -1.24 2.80 8.17
CA LEU A 92 -1.18 2.29 6.81
C LEU A 92 -2.60 2.14 6.22
N PHE A 93 -2.91 2.88 5.16
CA PHE A 93 -4.10 2.63 4.36
C PHE A 93 -3.89 1.50 3.37
N VAL A 94 -4.87 0.61 3.29
CA VAL A 94 -4.87 -0.57 2.41
C VAL A 94 -6.22 -0.77 1.74
N GLY A 95 -6.21 -1.43 0.58
CA GLY A 95 -7.41 -1.66 -0.21
C GLY A 95 -8.24 -2.82 0.31
N ARG A 96 -7.62 -3.74 1.06
CA ARG A 96 -8.25 -4.93 1.64
C ARG A 96 -7.42 -5.43 2.82
N ILE A 97 -8.11 -6.03 3.79
CA ILE A 97 -7.50 -6.79 4.88
C ILE A 97 -7.95 -8.24 4.72
N ASP A 98 -7.02 -9.12 4.36
CA ASP A 98 -7.28 -10.54 4.15
C ASP A 98 -6.93 -11.33 5.40
N LYS A 99 -7.89 -12.08 5.92
CA LYS A 99 -7.66 -13.05 6.98
C LYS A 99 -7.04 -14.33 6.41
N LYS A 100 -5.99 -14.84 7.05
CA LYS A 100 -5.42 -16.18 6.76
C LYS A 100 -6.15 -17.30 7.48
#